data_AF-A0A942NHK2-F1
#
_entry.id   AF-A0A942NHK2-F1
#
_cell.length_a   1.000
_cell.length_b   1.000
_cell.length_c   1.000
_cell.angle_alpha   90.00
_cell.angle_beta   90.00
_cell.angle_gamma   90.00
#
_symmetry.space_group_name_H-M   'P 1'
#
loop_
_entity.id
_entity.type
_entity.pdbx_description
1 polymer ?
#
loop_
_entity_poly.entity_id
_entity_poly.type
_entity_poly.pdbx_seq_one_letter_code
_entity_poly.pdbx_strand_id
1 'polypeptide(L)'
;MTNLLAYHNDPKIKAAILAQLQAHYDADEIVKGQYWEDGKGCAVGCTIHSGDHMEYEGRFGIPVMLARLEDCIFEGLPNHKAKKWPLRFMNAIEPGAYLSRAGWKFLYWLLTDEKVNPGISHPSVSEAVKQCADVLNPLTEGRPVDRGAAKSAASAARNAARSAARNAESAAWSAARSAAWCAESAARSAESAAESAARNAAWSAASAARNAAYVRMADKLVELIVGAR
;
A
#
# COMPACT_ATOMS: atom_id res chain seq x y z
N MET A 1 -8.90 7.71 -15.36
CA MET A 1 -7.91 6.70 -14.96
C MET A 1 -7.02 6.48 -16.16
N THR A 2 -5.72 6.67 -16.01
CA THR A 2 -4.73 6.43 -17.07
C THR A 2 -4.72 4.94 -17.38
N ASN A 3 -4.74 4.56 -18.65
CA ASN A 3 -4.73 3.15 -19.05
C ASN A 3 -3.29 2.63 -19.00
N LEU A 4 -2.79 2.36 -17.80
CA LEU A 4 -1.44 1.85 -17.57
C LEU A 4 -1.43 0.34 -17.75
N LEU A 5 -0.57 -0.15 -18.65
CA LEU A 5 -0.25 -1.56 -18.80
C LEU A 5 1.13 -1.79 -18.21
N ALA A 6 1.23 -2.74 -17.28
CA ALA A 6 2.49 -3.02 -16.62
C ALA A 6 3.60 -3.38 -17.61
N TYR A 7 4.80 -2.88 -17.33
CA TYR A 7 5.98 -2.92 -18.18
C TYR A 7 5.73 -2.43 -19.61
N HIS A 8 4.72 -1.58 -19.83
CA HIS A 8 4.26 -1.16 -21.16
C HIS A 8 3.97 -2.35 -22.10
N ASN A 9 3.60 -3.49 -21.52
CA ASN A 9 3.46 -4.78 -22.22
C ASN A 9 4.76 -5.29 -22.90
N ASP A 10 5.92 -4.79 -22.50
CA ASP A 10 7.23 -5.24 -22.98
C ASP A 10 7.94 -6.10 -21.92
N PRO A 11 8.09 -7.43 -22.16
CA PRO A 11 8.79 -8.31 -21.24
C PRO A 11 10.27 -7.95 -21.06
N LYS A 12 10.89 -7.20 -21.97
CA LYS A 12 12.28 -6.74 -21.83
C LYS A 12 12.42 -5.71 -20.70
N ILE A 13 11.42 -4.86 -20.49
CA ILE A 13 11.43 -3.91 -19.37
C ILE A 13 11.40 -4.67 -18.04
N LYS A 14 10.55 -5.70 -17.92
CA LYS A 14 10.54 -6.59 -16.74
C LYS A 14 11.89 -7.29 -16.55
N ALA A 15 12.45 -7.86 -17.62
CA ALA A 15 13.74 -8.55 -17.52
C ALA A 15 14.87 -7.63 -17.08
N ALA A 16 14.94 -6.41 -17.63
CA ALA A 16 15.96 -5.42 -17.29
C ALA A 16 15.87 -5.00 -15.82
N ILE A 17 14.68 -4.69 -15.31
CA ILE A 17 14.53 -4.23 -13.92
C ILE A 17 14.77 -5.37 -12.91
N LEU A 18 14.39 -6.61 -13.24
CA LEU A 18 14.71 -7.76 -12.41
C LEU A 18 16.23 -8.03 -12.38
N ALA A 19 16.93 -7.87 -13.50
CA ALA A 19 18.38 -8.00 -13.54
C ALA A 19 19.08 -6.92 -12.69
N GLN A 20 18.62 -5.66 -12.76
CA GLN A 20 19.13 -4.57 -11.93
C GLN A 20 18.91 -4.84 -10.44
N LEU A 21 17.69 -5.21 -10.06
CA LEU A 21 17.37 -5.53 -8.67
C LEU A 21 18.15 -6.75 -8.15
N GLN A 22 18.41 -7.74 -9.01
CA GLN A 22 19.25 -8.88 -8.65
C GLN A 22 20.69 -8.45 -8.41
N ALA A 23 21.25 -7.56 -9.24
CA ALA A 23 22.59 -7.02 -9.03
C ALA A 23 22.69 -6.27 -7.68
N HIS A 24 21.71 -5.41 -7.34
CA HIS A 24 21.67 -4.73 -6.03
C HIS A 24 21.51 -5.72 -4.87
N TYR A 25 20.73 -6.78 -5.05
CA TYR A 25 20.59 -7.83 -4.04
C TYR A 25 21.91 -8.57 -3.80
N ASP A 26 22.61 -8.95 -4.88
CA ASP A 26 23.88 -9.68 -4.81
C ASP A 26 25.01 -8.82 -4.23
N ALA A 27 24.98 -7.50 -4.46
CA ALA A 27 25.92 -6.52 -3.93
C ALA A 27 25.62 -6.05 -2.49
N ASP A 28 24.55 -6.54 -1.87
CA ASP A 28 24.06 -6.10 -0.55
C ASP A 28 23.74 -4.58 -0.48
N GLU A 29 23.21 -4.05 -1.57
CA GLU A 29 22.90 -2.62 -1.73
C GLU A 29 21.47 -2.26 -1.31
N ILE A 30 20.61 -3.27 -1.09
CA ILE A 30 19.23 -3.07 -0.66
C ILE A 30 19.18 -2.84 0.87
N VAL A 31 18.95 -1.58 1.26
CA VAL A 31 18.97 -1.11 2.66
C VAL A 31 17.73 -0.27 2.98
N LYS A 32 17.44 -0.12 4.26
CA LYS A 32 16.28 0.64 4.76
C LYS A 32 16.63 2.06 5.13
N GLY A 33 15.61 2.94 5.10
CA GLY A 33 15.70 4.29 5.64
C GLY A 33 16.38 5.31 4.73
N GLN A 34 16.73 4.91 3.50
CA GLN A 34 17.26 5.81 2.46
C GLN A 34 16.71 5.40 1.09
N TYR A 35 16.51 6.38 0.21
CA TYR A 35 16.10 6.11 -1.17
C TYR A 35 17.30 5.65 -2.00
N TRP A 36 18.17 6.56 -2.42
CA TRP A 36 19.34 6.21 -3.23
C TRP A 36 20.52 7.09 -2.85
N GLU A 37 21.54 6.50 -2.24
CA GLU A 37 22.74 7.17 -1.78
C GLU A 37 23.92 6.19 -1.81
N ASP A 38 25.04 6.61 -2.39
CA ASP A 38 26.29 5.84 -2.48
C ASP A 38 26.12 4.39 -2.98
N GLY A 39 25.28 4.20 -4.01
CA GLY A 39 25.01 2.89 -4.61
C GLY A 39 24.04 2.02 -3.83
N LYS A 40 23.46 2.52 -2.72
CA LYS A 40 22.56 1.76 -1.85
C LYS A 40 21.20 2.42 -1.72
N GLY A 41 20.16 1.60 -1.56
CA GLY A 41 18.80 2.12 -1.49
C GLY A 41 17.73 1.19 -0.99
N CYS A 42 16.54 1.77 -0.75
CA CYS A 42 15.33 1.02 -0.48
C CYS A 42 14.82 0.31 -1.75
N ALA A 43 13.67 -0.35 -1.64
CA ALA A 43 13.01 -0.98 -2.79
C ALA A 43 12.86 -0.04 -4.00
N VAL A 44 12.33 1.16 -3.75
CA VAL A 44 12.14 2.19 -4.78
C VAL A 44 13.49 2.68 -5.27
N GLY A 45 14.41 3.05 -4.39
CA GLY A 45 15.69 3.60 -4.82
C GLY A 45 16.57 2.62 -5.59
N CYS A 46 16.59 1.34 -5.24
CA CYS A 46 17.26 0.32 -6.07
C CYS A 46 16.53 0.05 -7.39
N THR A 47 15.26 0.41 -7.52
CA THR A 47 14.48 0.27 -8.76
C THR A 47 14.70 1.45 -9.69
N ILE A 48 14.60 2.68 -9.18
CA ILE A 48 14.61 3.90 -10.00
C ILE A 48 15.85 4.78 -9.85
N HIS A 49 16.74 4.48 -8.89
CA HIS A 49 17.91 5.31 -8.52
C HIS A 49 17.51 6.73 -8.12
N SER A 50 16.33 6.87 -7.53
CA SER A 50 15.76 8.13 -7.05
C SER A 50 14.75 7.84 -5.92
N GLY A 51 14.16 8.89 -5.33
CA GLY A 51 13.03 8.77 -4.41
C GLY A 51 11.68 9.12 -5.02
N ASP A 52 11.62 9.41 -6.32
CA ASP A 52 10.40 9.88 -6.97
C ASP A 52 9.51 8.73 -7.45
N HIS A 53 8.59 8.32 -6.57
CA HIS A 53 7.61 7.28 -6.84
C HIS A 53 6.77 7.52 -8.11
N MET A 54 6.63 8.77 -8.56
CA MET A 54 5.87 9.09 -9.77
C MET A 54 6.51 8.48 -11.03
N GLU A 55 7.82 8.20 -10.99
CA GLU A 55 8.54 7.60 -12.11
C GLU A 55 8.03 6.20 -12.48
N TYR A 56 7.38 5.47 -11.55
CA TYR A 56 6.89 4.10 -11.82
C TYR A 56 5.86 4.05 -12.94
N GLU A 57 4.97 5.06 -13.04
CA GLU A 57 3.94 5.09 -14.07
C GLU A 57 4.56 5.27 -15.44
N GLY A 58 5.49 6.22 -15.57
CA GLY A 58 6.17 6.51 -16.83
C GLY A 58 7.16 5.42 -17.25
N ARG A 59 7.95 4.88 -16.31
CA ARG A 59 9.01 3.91 -16.61
C ARG A 59 8.47 2.49 -16.77
N PHE A 60 7.45 2.12 -15.99
CA PHE A 60 7.01 0.73 -15.88
C PHE A 60 5.51 0.54 -16.06
N GLY A 61 4.70 1.59 -16.26
CA GLY A 61 3.25 1.42 -16.32
C GLY A 61 2.66 0.84 -15.03
N ILE A 62 3.33 1.03 -13.89
CA ILE A 62 2.88 0.56 -12.57
C ILE A 62 2.28 1.77 -11.84
N PRO A 63 1.02 1.70 -11.37
CA PRO A 63 0.38 2.81 -10.66
C PRO A 63 1.20 3.27 -9.46
N VAL A 64 1.29 4.60 -9.27
CA VAL A 64 2.05 5.18 -8.15
C VAL A 64 1.55 4.69 -6.80
N MET A 65 0.27 4.34 -6.66
CA MET A 65 -0.24 3.70 -5.44
C MET A 65 0.58 2.47 -5.05
N LEU A 66 0.92 1.63 -6.03
CA LEU A 66 1.62 0.37 -5.79
C LEU A 66 3.09 0.62 -5.44
N ALA A 67 3.74 1.60 -6.05
CA ALA A 67 5.10 2.02 -5.68
C ALA A 67 5.15 2.48 -4.21
N ARG A 68 4.18 3.30 -3.78
CA ARG A 68 4.12 3.77 -2.38
C ARG A 68 3.82 2.64 -1.38
N LEU A 69 3.00 1.67 -1.79
CA LEU A 69 2.75 0.48 -0.98
C LEU A 69 3.99 -0.42 -0.91
N GLU A 70 4.73 -0.58 -2.02
CA GLU A 70 5.99 -1.31 -2.06
C GLU A 70 6.97 -0.74 -1.03
N ASP A 71 7.20 0.56 -1.04
CA ASP A 71 8.12 1.25 -0.13
C ASP A 71 7.66 1.15 1.34
N CYS A 72 6.37 1.41 1.60
CA CYS A 72 5.81 1.29 2.94
C CYS A 72 6.01 -0.11 3.54
N ILE A 73 5.74 -1.14 2.73
CA ILE A 73 5.85 -2.53 3.14
C ILE A 73 7.31 -2.92 3.32
N PHE A 74 8.20 -2.50 2.41
CA PHE A 74 9.64 -2.71 2.52
C PHE A 74 10.19 -2.24 3.87
N GLU A 75 9.88 -1.00 4.24
CA GLU A 75 10.33 -0.39 5.49
C GLU A 75 9.78 -1.11 6.74
N GLY A 76 8.60 -1.73 6.63
CA GLY A 76 7.98 -2.48 7.72
C GLY A 76 8.35 -3.96 7.83
N LEU A 77 8.90 -4.58 6.78
CA LEU A 77 9.24 -6.01 6.75
C LEU A 77 10.47 -6.33 7.63
N PRO A 78 10.62 -7.54 8.20
CA PRO A 78 11.91 -7.97 8.75
C PRO A 78 13.04 -7.84 7.72
N ASN A 79 14.26 -7.44 8.13
CA ASN A 79 15.37 -7.15 7.18
C ASN A 79 15.63 -8.25 6.15
N HIS A 80 15.64 -9.53 6.58
CA HIS A 80 15.86 -10.66 5.68
C HIS A 80 14.74 -10.84 4.63
N LYS A 81 13.52 -10.37 4.92
CA LYS A 81 12.40 -10.34 3.97
C LYS A 81 12.42 -9.06 3.13
N ALA A 82 12.77 -7.93 3.74
CA ALA A 82 12.87 -6.64 3.06
C ALA A 82 13.88 -6.71 1.91
N LYS A 83 15.06 -7.30 2.09
CA LYS A 83 16.05 -7.48 1.00
C LYS A 83 15.50 -8.21 -0.23
N LYS A 84 14.59 -9.18 -0.03
CA LYS A 84 13.98 -9.97 -1.12
C LYS A 84 12.72 -9.32 -1.70
N TRP A 85 12.19 -8.29 -1.04
CA TRP A 85 10.90 -7.71 -1.36
C TRP A 85 10.84 -7.03 -2.73
N PRO A 86 11.83 -6.23 -3.18
CA PRO A 86 11.76 -5.56 -4.48
C PRO A 86 11.66 -6.56 -5.63
N LEU A 87 12.52 -7.60 -5.60
CA LEU A 87 12.47 -8.71 -6.55
C LEU A 87 11.13 -9.45 -6.51
N ARG A 88 10.62 -9.76 -5.31
CA ARG A 88 9.33 -10.44 -5.16
C ARG A 88 8.17 -9.61 -5.73
N PHE A 89 8.15 -8.31 -5.45
CA PHE A 89 7.10 -7.39 -5.89
C PHE A 89 7.13 -7.22 -7.42
N MET A 90 8.28 -6.84 -7.98
CA MET A 90 8.42 -6.64 -9.42
C MET A 90 8.23 -7.94 -10.22
N ASN A 91 8.70 -9.07 -9.70
CA ASN A 91 8.53 -10.35 -10.41
C ASN A 91 7.06 -10.80 -10.48
N ALA A 92 6.24 -10.46 -9.47
CA ALA A 92 4.83 -10.83 -9.42
C ALA A 92 3.97 -10.12 -10.47
N ILE A 93 4.44 -8.98 -10.99
CA ILE A 93 3.73 -8.20 -12.00
C ILE A 93 3.97 -8.81 -13.38
N GLU A 94 2.92 -9.12 -14.13
CA GLU A 94 3.07 -9.59 -15.51
C GLU A 94 3.13 -8.42 -16.51
N PRO A 95 3.95 -8.49 -17.56
CA PRO A 95 3.86 -7.54 -18.67
C PRO A 95 2.43 -7.52 -19.23
N GLY A 96 1.90 -6.32 -19.42
CA GLY A 96 0.54 -6.10 -19.91
C GLY A 96 -0.55 -6.17 -18.84
N ALA A 97 -0.24 -6.51 -17.58
CA ALA A 97 -1.24 -6.56 -16.52
C ALA A 97 -1.86 -5.19 -16.25
N TYR A 98 -3.17 -5.18 -15.97
CA TYR A 98 -3.91 -3.97 -15.67
C TYR A 98 -4.09 -3.79 -14.16
N LEU A 99 -3.24 -2.96 -13.56
CA LEU A 99 -3.05 -2.89 -12.11
C LEU A 99 -3.91 -1.85 -11.37
N SER A 100 -4.74 -1.08 -12.08
CA SER A 100 -5.44 0.10 -11.49
C SER A 100 -6.34 -0.22 -10.30
N ARG A 101 -6.79 -1.47 -10.15
CA ARG A 101 -7.67 -1.94 -9.07
C ARG A 101 -6.93 -2.57 -7.90
N ALA A 102 -5.67 -3.01 -8.09
CA ALA A 102 -4.96 -3.79 -7.08
C ALA A 102 -4.77 -2.99 -5.77
N GLY A 103 -4.40 -1.72 -5.87
CA GLY A 103 -4.26 -0.84 -4.72
C GLY A 103 -5.58 -0.59 -3.99
N TRP A 104 -6.69 -0.37 -4.71
CA TRP A 104 -8.01 -0.19 -4.09
C TRP A 104 -8.51 -1.45 -3.39
N LYS A 105 -8.31 -2.62 -3.99
CA LYS A 105 -8.60 -3.92 -3.35
C LYS A 105 -7.77 -4.12 -2.08
N PHE A 106 -6.51 -3.69 -2.10
CA PHE A 106 -5.64 -3.75 -0.93
C PHE A 106 -6.13 -2.84 0.19
N LEU A 107 -6.49 -1.59 -0.10
CA LEU A 107 -7.05 -0.66 0.89
C LEU A 107 -8.39 -1.15 1.46
N TYR A 108 -9.26 -1.71 0.62
CA TYR A 108 -10.51 -2.32 1.09
C TYR A 108 -10.25 -3.49 2.05
N TRP A 109 -9.31 -4.37 1.69
CA TRP A 109 -8.88 -5.47 2.57
C TRP A 109 -8.33 -4.98 3.92
N LEU A 110 -7.53 -3.90 3.94
CA LEU A 110 -7.04 -3.30 5.20
C LEU A 110 -8.15 -2.83 6.15
N LEU A 111 -9.34 -2.50 5.61
CA LEU A 111 -10.48 -2.02 6.40
C LEU A 111 -11.48 -3.12 6.74
N THR A 112 -11.26 -4.35 6.27
CA THR A 112 -12.21 -5.47 6.41
C THR A 112 -11.59 -6.74 7.00
N ASP A 113 -10.26 -6.78 7.15
CA ASP A 113 -9.56 -7.93 7.73
C ASP A 113 -8.97 -7.60 9.12
N GLU A 114 -9.57 -8.18 10.16
CA GLU A 114 -9.15 -7.97 11.55
C GLU A 114 -7.76 -8.54 11.85
N LYS A 115 -7.24 -9.49 11.05
CA LYS A 115 -5.91 -10.07 11.30
C LYS A 115 -4.80 -9.10 10.95
N VAL A 116 -5.04 -8.20 10.00
CA VAL A 116 -4.09 -7.14 9.65
C VAL A 116 -4.38 -5.85 10.40
N ASN A 117 -5.65 -5.57 10.68
CA ASN A 117 -6.08 -4.35 11.35
C ASN A 117 -7.08 -4.66 12.49
N PRO A 118 -6.61 -5.15 13.66
CA PRO A 118 -7.48 -5.64 14.73
C PRO A 118 -8.40 -4.59 15.35
N GLY A 119 -8.12 -3.30 15.15
CA GLY A 119 -8.95 -2.22 15.67
C GLY A 119 -10.25 -1.96 14.90
N ILE A 120 -10.44 -2.56 13.71
CA ILE A 120 -11.60 -2.26 12.85
C ILE A 120 -12.94 -2.63 13.48
N SER A 121 -12.96 -3.64 14.36
CA SER A 121 -14.19 -4.12 15.01
C SER A 121 -14.41 -3.50 16.38
N HIS A 122 -13.55 -2.56 16.79
CA HIS A 122 -13.72 -1.87 18.05
C HIS A 122 -15.01 -1.02 18.04
N PRO A 123 -15.90 -1.14 19.04
CA PRO A 123 -17.23 -0.52 19.01
C PRO A 123 -17.23 1.01 18.80
N SER A 124 -16.18 1.69 19.27
CA SER A 124 -16.05 3.16 19.14
C SER A 124 -15.75 3.63 17.70
N VAL A 125 -15.31 2.74 16.80
CA VAL A 125 -14.86 3.11 15.45
C VAL A 125 -15.44 2.25 14.33
N SER A 126 -16.00 1.08 14.63
CA SER A 126 -16.37 0.08 13.61
C SER A 126 -17.32 0.60 12.55
N GLU A 127 -18.33 1.38 12.94
CA GLU A 127 -19.26 2.01 12.00
C GLU A 127 -18.55 3.01 11.08
N ALA A 128 -17.65 3.84 11.62
CA ALA A 128 -16.91 4.81 10.80
C ALA A 128 -15.91 4.12 9.85
N VAL A 129 -15.29 3.01 10.30
CA VAL A 129 -14.43 2.19 9.45
C VAL A 129 -15.23 1.53 8.33
N LYS A 130 -16.40 0.96 8.65
CA LYS A 130 -17.30 0.36 7.67
C LYS A 130 -17.73 1.36 6.60
N GLN A 131 -18.13 2.57 6.99
CA GLN A 131 -18.46 3.64 6.03
C GLN A 131 -17.29 3.95 5.08
N CYS A 132 -16.06 3.92 5.58
CA CYS A 132 -14.87 4.09 4.74
C CYS A 132 -14.64 2.89 3.79
N ALA A 133 -14.91 1.66 4.23
CA ALA A 133 -14.83 0.48 3.38
C ALA A 133 -15.91 0.52 2.27
N ASP A 134 -17.13 0.92 2.60
CA ASP A 134 -18.25 1.01 1.67
C ASP A 134 -17.97 2.00 0.52
N VAL A 135 -17.32 3.14 0.79
CA VAL A 135 -16.93 4.09 -0.26
C VAL A 135 -15.76 3.60 -1.13
N LEU A 136 -14.94 2.67 -0.64
CA LEU A 136 -13.88 2.05 -1.45
C LEU A 136 -14.41 0.94 -2.35
N ASN A 137 -15.49 0.26 -1.95
CA ASN A 137 -15.99 -0.93 -2.66
C ASN A 137 -16.17 -0.71 -4.17
N PRO A 138 -16.79 0.40 -4.66
CA PRO A 138 -16.89 0.68 -6.09
C PRO A 138 -15.54 0.76 -6.81
N LEU A 139 -14.51 1.33 -6.18
CA LEU A 139 -13.17 1.46 -6.78
C LEU A 139 -12.49 0.10 -6.98
N THR A 140 -12.80 -0.89 -6.13
CA THR A 140 -12.29 -2.26 -6.29
C THR A 140 -12.81 -2.95 -7.56
N GLU A 141 -13.93 -2.46 -8.08
CA GLU A 141 -14.59 -2.91 -9.31
C GLU A 141 -14.31 -1.98 -10.49
N GLY A 142 -13.57 -0.88 -10.30
CA GLY A 142 -13.31 0.13 -11.33
C GLY A 142 -14.47 1.11 -11.55
N ARG A 143 -15.46 1.14 -10.65
CA ARG A 143 -16.57 2.09 -10.67
C ARG A 143 -16.20 3.40 -9.97
N PRO A 144 -16.79 4.53 -10.37
CA PRO A 144 -16.56 5.80 -9.70
C PRO A 144 -17.05 5.78 -8.24
N VAL A 145 -16.39 6.55 -7.39
CA VAL A 145 -16.80 6.77 -6.00
C VAL A 145 -17.63 8.05 -5.88
N ASP A 146 -18.61 8.05 -4.97
CA ASP A 146 -19.25 9.28 -4.52
C ASP A 146 -18.27 10.07 -3.65
N ARG A 147 -17.76 11.19 -4.19
CA ARG A 147 -16.80 12.05 -3.49
C ARG A 147 -17.38 12.72 -2.25
N GLY A 148 -18.68 13.01 -2.24
CA GLY A 148 -19.37 13.56 -1.07
C GLY A 148 -19.42 12.54 0.05
N ALA A 149 -19.88 11.32 -0.26
CA ALA A 149 -19.90 10.21 0.69
C ALA A 149 -18.49 9.89 1.23
N ALA A 150 -17.48 9.87 0.37
CA ALA A 150 -16.09 9.61 0.77
C ALA A 150 -15.54 10.70 1.72
N LYS A 151 -15.84 12.00 1.47
CA LYS A 151 -15.46 13.09 2.38
C LYS A 151 -16.15 12.98 3.74
N SER A 152 -17.43 12.60 3.75
CA SER A 152 -18.21 12.40 4.96
C SER A 152 -17.67 11.22 5.78
N ALA A 153 -17.43 10.07 5.13
CA ALA A 153 -16.84 8.89 5.75
C ALA A 153 -15.45 9.20 6.35
N ALA A 154 -14.59 9.88 5.61
CA ALA A 154 -13.28 10.31 6.11
C ALA A 154 -13.39 11.20 7.35
N SER A 155 -14.37 12.12 7.37
CA SER A 155 -14.60 13.02 8.50
C SER A 155 -15.15 12.29 9.73
N ALA A 156 -16.08 11.35 9.54
CA ALA A 156 -16.57 10.47 10.60
C ALA A 156 -15.43 9.65 11.21
N ALA A 157 -14.58 9.02 10.38
CA ALA A 157 -13.44 8.25 10.84
C ALA A 157 -12.39 9.11 11.58
N ARG A 158 -12.13 10.35 11.14
CA ARG A 158 -11.26 11.28 11.89
C ARG A 158 -11.82 11.61 13.27
N ASN A 159 -13.13 11.81 13.39
CA ASN A 159 -13.77 12.09 14.67
C ASN A 159 -13.75 10.86 15.59
N ALA A 160 -14.02 9.66 15.04
CA ALA A 160 -13.92 8.41 15.76
C ALA A 160 -12.49 8.17 16.28
N ALA A 161 -11.47 8.41 15.45
CA ALA A 161 -10.07 8.37 15.87
C ALA A 161 -9.77 9.33 17.04
N ARG A 162 -10.24 10.58 16.98
CA ARG A 162 -10.07 11.55 18.08
C ARG A 162 -10.74 11.08 19.37
N SER A 163 -11.90 10.43 19.27
CA SER A 163 -12.59 9.85 20.42
C SER A 163 -11.80 8.69 21.02
N ALA A 164 -11.38 7.73 20.20
CA ALA A 164 -10.54 6.60 20.61
C ALA A 164 -9.23 7.07 21.28
N ALA A 165 -8.60 8.12 20.76
CA ALA A 165 -7.40 8.70 21.38
C ALA A 165 -7.66 9.25 22.79
N ARG A 166 -8.80 9.90 23.03
CA ARG A 166 -9.18 10.40 24.37
C ARG A 166 -9.41 9.25 25.37
N ASN A 167 -9.83 8.10 24.87
CA ASN A 167 -10.03 6.88 25.67
C ASN A 167 -8.78 5.99 25.74
N ALA A 168 -7.64 6.42 25.19
CA ALA A 168 -6.40 5.63 25.07
C ALA A 168 -6.57 4.28 24.33
N GLU A 169 -7.54 4.18 23.42
CA GLU A 169 -7.82 2.97 22.61
C GLU A 169 -6.91 2.93 21.37
N SER A 170 -5.63 2.59 21.56
CA SER A 170 -4.61 2.73 20.49
C SER A 170 -4.95 1.97 19.21
N ALA A 171 -5.46 0.74 19.31
CA ALA A 171 -5.84 -0.06 18.15
C ALA A 171 -7.03 0.56 17.38
N ALA A 172 -8.05 1.02 18.10
CA ALA A 172 -9.22 1.70 17.52
C ALA A 172 -8.82 3.02 16.85
N TRP A 173 -7.95 3.81 17.48
CA TRP A 173 -7.40 5.04 16.92
C TRP A 173 -6.67 4.77 15.60
N SER A 174 -5.78 3.78 15.56
CA SER A 174 -5.03 3.40 14.36
C SER A 174 -5.95 2.91 13.24
N ALA A 175 -6.94 2.08 13.56
CA ALA A 175 -7.93 1.60 12.59
C ALA A 175 -8.75 2.75 11.97
N ALA A 176 -9.27 3.65 12.80
CA ALA A 176 -10.03 4.82 12.34
C ALA A 176 -9.16 5.80 11.55
N ARG A 177 -7.88 6.00 11.92
CA ARG A 177 -6.95 6.83 11.13
C ARG A 177 -6.66 6.21 9.78
N SER A 178 -6.43 4.91 9.72
CA SER A 178 -6.27 4.18 8.46
C SER A 178 -7.50 4.36 7.56
N ALA A 179 -8.69 4.14 8.10
CA ALA A 179 -9.96 4.31 7.39
C ALA A 179 -10.15 5.73 6.82
N ALA A 180 -9.86 6.75 7.64
CA ALA A 180 -9.94 8.14 7.21
C ALA A 180 -9.03 8.45 6.02
N TRP A 181 -7.79 7.94 6.03
CA TRP A 181 -6.85 8.13 4.92
C TRP A 181 -7.34 7.45 3.65
N CYS A 182 -7.84 6.21 3.73
CA CYS A 182 -8.38 5.52 2.55
C CYS A 182 -9.55 6.28 1.92
N ALA A 183 -10.52 6.73 2.73
CA ALA A 183 -11.68 7.45 2.25
C ALA A 183 -11.31 8.84 1.68
N GLU A 184 -10.34 9.53 2.28
CA GLU A 184 -9.84 10.81 1.77
C GLU A 184 -9.10 10.66 0.43
N SER A 185 -8.30 9.59 0.28
CA SER A 185 -7.68 9.21 -0.99
C SER A 185 -8.72 8.99 -2.09
N ALA A 186 -9.79 8.24 -1.78
CA ALA A 186 -10.90 8.02 -2.71
C ALA A 186 -11.56 9.35 -3.14
N ALA A 187 -11.84 10.23 -2.18
CA ALA A 187 -12.48 11.53 -2.43
C ALA A 187 -11.65 12.46 -3.32
N ARG A 188 -10.32 12.44 -3.16
CA ARG A 188 -9.37 13.27 -3.93
C ARG A 188 -8.93 12.62 -5.23
N SER A 189 -9.34 11.36 -5.48
CA SER A 189 -8.75 10.53 -6.54
C SER A 189 -7.22 10.52 -6.46
N ALA A 190 -6.69 10.57 -5.23
CA ALA A 190 -5.27 10.70 -4.95
C ALA A 190 -4.74 9.37 -4.42
N GLU A 191 -3.77 8.80 -5.13
CA GLU A 191 -3.18 7.51 -4.79
C GLU A 191 -2.11 7.60 -3.69
N SER A 192 -1.76 8.83 -3.28
CA SER A 192 -0.66 9.12 -2.37
C SER A 192 -0.89 8.74 -0.91
N ALA A 193 -2.13 8.55 -0.44
CA ALA A 193 -2.41 8.25 0.97
C ALA A 193 -2.42 6.76 1.32
N ALA A 194 -2.20 5.86 0.35
CA ALA A 194 -2.18 4.41 0.58
C ALA A 194 -1.08 3.98 1.58
N GLU A 195 0.09 4.61 1.50
CA GLU A 195 1.21 4.42 2.46
C GLU A 195 0.79 4.74 3.91
N SER A 196 0.08 5.87 4.09
CA SER A 196 -0.39 6.28 5.41
C SER A 196 -1.43 5.30 5.97
N ALA A 197 -2.34 4.79 5.14
CA ALA A 197 -3.29 3.76 5.56
C ALA A 197 -2.57 2.47 6.01
N ALA A 198 -1.67 1.94 5.19
CA ALA A 198 -0.89 0.73 5.52
C ALA A 198 -0.09 0.89 6.81
N ARG A 199 0.61 2.02 6.99
CA ARG A 199 1.36 2.32 8.22
C ARG A 199 0.47 2.35 9.46
N ASN A 200 -0.69 3.00 9.38
CA ASN A 200 -1.64 3.06 10.50
C ASN A 200 -2.24 1.68 10.81
N ALA A 201 -2.62 0.90 9.80
CA ALA A 201 -3.10 -0.47 10.00
C ALA A 201 -2.02 -1.36 10.66
N ALA A 202 -0.75 -1.24 10.27
CA ALA A 202 0.33 -1.99 10.93
C ALA A 202 0.55 -1.55 12.39
N TRP A 203 0.27 -0.28 12.73
CA TRP A 203 0.33 0.24 14.09
C TRP A 203 -0.85 -0.19 14.97
N SER A 204 -2.01 -0.57 14.39
CA SER A 204 -3.12 -1.11 15.18
C SER A 204 -2.83 -2.51 15.72
N ALA A 205 -1.92 -3.26 15.07
CA ALA A 205 -1.34 -4.46 15.64
C ALA A 205 -0.37 -4.12 16.78
N ALA A 206 -0.47 -4.84 17.91
CA ALA A 206 0.43 -4.67 19.07
C ALA A 206 1.91 -4.66 18.65
N SER A 207 2.77 -3.95 19.40
CA SER A 207 4.18 -3.68 19.02
C SER A 207 4.97 -4.94 18.62
N ALA A 208 4.72 -6.10 19.24
CA ALA A 208 5.39 -7.36 18.92
C ALA A 208 4.93 -8.01 17.59
N ALA A 209 3.76 -7.65 17.07
CA ALA A 209 3.17 -8.23 15.85
C ALA A 209 3.27 -7.34 14.61
N ARG A 210 3.87 -6.15 14.71
CA ARG A 210 3.95 -5.18 13.61
C ARG A 210 4.63 -5.76 12.36
N ASN A 211 5.75 -6.46 12.54
CA ASN A 211 6.44 -7.15 11.44
C ASN A 211 5.54 -8.21 10.78
N ALA A 212 4.72 -8.92 11.56
CA ALA A 212 3.80 -9.92 11.04
C ALA A 212 2.65 -9.28 10.24
N ALA A 213 2.19 -8.08 10.63
CA ALA A 213 1.23 -7.31 9.84
C ALA A 213 1.82 -6.93 8.47
N TYR A 214 3.06 -6.42 8.43
CA TYR A 214 3.73 -6.11 7.17
C TYR A 214 3.99 -7.34 6.29
N VAL A 215 4.28 -8.50 6.88
CA VAL A 215 4.36 -9.76 6.12
C VAL A 215 3.01 -10.10 5.50
N ARG A 216 1.90 -10.00 6.25
CA ARG A 216 0.55 -10.22 5.70
C ARG A 216 0.21 -9.23 4.59
N MET A 217 0.59 -7.96 4.75
CA MET A 217 0.41 -6.93 3.73
C MET A 217 1.21 -7.25 2.46
N ALA A 218 2.47 -7.65 2.60
CA ALA A 218 3.32 -8.06 1.48
C ALA A 218 2.68 -9.24 0.71
N ASP A 219 2.21 -10.24 1.43
CA ASP A 219 1.58 -11.43 0.85
C ASP A 219 0.27 -11.08 0.13
N LYS A 220 -0.58 -10.25 0.76
CA LYS A 220 -1.84 -9.82 0.16
C LYS A 220 -1.63 -8.95 -1.07
N LEU A 221 -0.66 -8.04 -1.05
CA LEU A 221 -0.38 -7.18 -2.19
C LEU A 221 0.07 -8.01 -3.40
N VAL A 222 0.95 -8.99 -3.19
CA VAL A 222 1.37 -9.93 -4.24
C VAL A 222 0.18 -10.75 -4.76
N GLU A 223 -0.67 -11.28 -3.88
CA GLU A 223 -1.90 -11.99 -4.27
C GLU A 223 -2.79 -11.14 -5.19
N LEU A 224 -3.02 -9.88 -4.82
CA LEU A 224 -3.86 -8.95 -5.59
C LEU A 224 -3.25 -8.54 -6.93
N ILE A 225 -1.91 -8.41 -6.99
CA ILE A 225 -1.18 -8.15 -8.23
C ILE A 225 -1.29 -9.35 -9.18
N VAL A 226 -1.04 -10.57 -8.68
CA VAL A 226 -1.13 -11.79 -9.47
C VAL A 226 -2.57 -12.03 -9.95
N GLY A 227 -3.57 -11.65 -9.16
CA GLY A 227 -4.98 -11.73 -9.52
C GLY A 227 -5.48 -10.60 -10.43
N ALA A 228 -4.66 -9.60 -10.78
CA ALA A 228 -5.02 -8.48 -11.66
C ALA A 228 -4.83 -8.77 -13.16
N ARG A 229 -4.85 -10.06 -13.52
CA ARG A 229 -4.77 -10.57 -14.89
C ARG A 229 -6.06 -10.33 -15.66
#